data_AF-A0A951DL56-F1
#
_entry.id   AF-A0A951DL56-F1
#
_cell.length_a   1.000
_cell.length_b   1.000
_cell.length_c   1.000
_cell.angle_alpha   90.00
_cell.angle_beta   90.00
_cell.angle_gamma   90.00
#
_symmetry.space_group_name_H-M   'P 1'
#
loop_
_entity.id
_entity.type
_entity.pdbx_description
1 polymer ?
#
loop_
_entity_poly.entity_id
_entity_poly.type
_entity_poly.pdbx_seq_one_letter_code
_entity_poly.pdbx_strand_id
1 'polypeptide(L)'
;MEREELKLSDAVSDLLDECRMVLPGIQALFGFQMIAVFNNGFFERLAPREQELHLSAIVLVVVAIALLMTPAALHRQAEPREATDRFLSSASRLLLSAMVALAGGISLDVFLVLNMVLHDSALSGAVAAVLFALFLLLWFAYPRAYRASSRRQ
;
A
#
# COMPACT_ATOMS: atom_id res chain seq x y z
N MET A 1 -29.09 14.57 -7.57
CA MET A 1 -28.34 14.18 -6.36
C MET A 1 -27.73 15.45 -5.81
N GLU A 2 -28.20 15.91 -4.65
CA GLU A 2 -27.65 17.07 -3.96
C GLU A 2 -26.25 16.71 -3.45
N ARG A 3 -25.21 17.43 -3.90
CA ARG A 3 -23.86 17.28 -3.33
C ARG A 3 -23.82 18.11 -2.06
N GLU A 4 -23.76 17.46 -0.91
CA GLU A 4 -23.44 18.13 0.34
C GLU A 4 -21.92 18.33 0.39
N GLU A 5 -21.45 19.58 0.48
CA GLU A 5 -20.03 19.87 0.65
C GLU A 5 -19.61 19.49 2.06
N LEU A 6 -18.69 18.51 2.16
CA LEU A 6 -18.10 18.12 3.44
C LEU A 6 -17.31 19.29 4.03
N LYS A 7 -17.44 19.50 5.34
CA LYS A 7 -16.57 20.43 6.06
C LYS A 7 -15.14 19.91 6.02
N LEU A 8 -14.18 20.82 5.90
CA LEU A 8 -12.76 20.47 5.78
C LEU A 8 -12.23 19.69 7.00
N SER A 9 -12.73 20.01 8.20
CA SER A 9 -12.42 19.25 9.43
C SER A 9 -12.84 17.78 9.33
N ASP A 10 -14.00 17.53 8.72
CA ASP A 10 -14.59 16.20 8.63
C ASP A 10 -13.81 15.39 7.59
N ALA A 11 -13.50 15.99 6.44
CA ALA A 11 -12.65 15.38 5.42
C ALA A 11 -11.23 15.02 5.93
N VAL A 12 -10.64 15.86 6.79
CA VAL A 12 -9.36 15.56 7.44
C VAL A 12 -9.48 14.41 8.43
N SER A 13 -10.55 14.37 9.23
CA SER A 13 -10.81 13.26 10.16
C SER A 13 -11.01 11.95 9.42
N ASP A 14 -11.84 11.94 8.38
CA ASP A 14 -12.12 10.76 7.56
C ASP A 14 -10.83 10.20 6.94
N LEU A 15 -9.99 11.06 6.35
CA LEU A 15 -8.71 10.63 5.78
C LEU A 15 -7.79 10.01 6.85
N LEU A 16 -7.69 10.62 8.03
CA LEU A 16 -6.87 10.08 9.11
C LEU A 16 -7.41 8.74 9.62
N ASP A 17 -8.72 8.57 9.67
CA ASP A 17 -9.37 7.34 10.09
C ASP A 17 -9.23 6.24 9.03
N GLU A 18 -9.30 6.56 7.74
CA GLU A 18 -8.94 5.64 6.64
C GLU A 18 -7.50 5.13 6.80
N CYS A 19 -6.54 6.03 7.04
CA CYS A 19 -5.15 5.65 7.30
C CYS A 19 -5.02 4.72 8.51
N ARG A 20 -5.72 5.02 9.61
CA ARG A 20 -5.71 4.21 10.85
C ARG A 20 -6.38 2.86 10.67
N MET A 21 -7.39 2.75 9.81
CA MET A 21 -8.07 1.50 9.52
C MET A 21 -7.15 0.53 8.75
N VAL A 22 -6.34 1.05 7.83
CA VAL A 22 -5.43 0.24 7.00
C VAL A 22 -4.14 -0.13 7.75
N LEU A 23 -3.65 0.75 8.63
CA LEU A 23 -2.34 0.61 9.28
C LEU A 23 -2.13 -0.75 10.01
N PRO A 24 -3.08 -1.28 10.82
CA PRO A 24 -2.92 -2.57 11.47
C PRO A 24 -2.72 -3.74 10.48
N GLY A 25 -3.39 -3.69 9.33
CA GLY A 25 -3.27 -4.72 8.29
C GLY A 25 -1.86 -4.77 7.70
N ILE A 26 -1.27 -3.60 7.39
CA ILE A 26 0.09 -3.52 6.87
C ILE A 26 1.13 -3.90 7.94
N GLN A 27 0.89 -3.54 9.21
CA GLN A 27 1.76 -3.94 10.32
C GLN A 27 1.76 -5.46 10.52
N ALA A 28 0.60 -6.12 10.38
CA ALA A 28 0.53 -7.58 10.45
C ALA A 28 1.30 -8.23 9.29
N LEU A 29 1.14 -7.73 8.05
CA LEU A 29 1.90 -8.19 6.89
C LEU A 29 3.42 -8.09 7.13
N PHE A 30 3.88 -6.92 7.58
CA PHE A 30 5.29 -6.70 7.93
C PHE A 30 5.77 -7.70 9.01
N GLY A 31 4.97 -7.90 10.06
CA GLY A 31 5.28 -8.88 11.11
C GLY A 31 5.43 -10.30 10.57
N PHE A 32 4.54 -10.74 9.68
CA PHE A 32 4.64 -12.06 9.06
C PHE A 32 5.85 -12.19 8.13
N GLN A 33 6.19 -11.15 7.37
CA GLN A 33 7.43 -11.15 6.56
C GLN A 33 8.68 -11.30 7.44
N MET A 34 8.71 -10.64 8.60
CA MET A 34 9.82 -10.77 9.56
C MET A 34 9.87 -12.17 10.19
N ILE A 35 8.73 -12.72 10.59
CA ILE A 35 8.64 -14.11 11.11
C ILE A 35 9.13 -15.11 10.07
N ALA A 36 8.82 -14.90 8.79
CA ALA A 36 9.29 -15.78 7.72
C ALA A 36 10.81 -15.87 7.66
N VAL A 37 11.55 -14.76 7.86
CA VAL A 37 13.02 -14.74 7.84
C VAL A 37 13.64 -15.58 8.97
N PHE A 38 13.02 -15.58 10.15
CA PHE A 38 13.51 -16.32 11.31
C PHE A 38 13.05 -17.79 11.33
N ASN A 39 12.25 -18.23 10.37
CA ASN A 39 11.93 -19.65 10.23
C ASN A 39 13.11 -20.41 9.60
N ASN A 40 13.43 -21.58 10.15
CA ASN A 40 14.53 -22.44 9.67
C ASN A 40 14.46 -22.72 8.16
N GLY A 41 13.24 -22.80 7.60
CA GLY A 41 13.03 -23.04 6.18
C GLY A 41 13.44 -21.90 5.26
N PHE A 42 13.63 -20.66 5.74
CA PHE A 42 13.92 -19.51 4.87
C PHE A 42 15.24 -19.67 4.13
N PHE A 43 16.34 -19.89 4.86
CA PHE A 43 17.66 -20.02 4.26
C PHE A 43 17.87 -21.36 3.53
N GLU A 44 17.11 -22.40 3.89
CA GLU A 44 17.22 -23.72 3.27
C GLU A 44 16.40 -23.83 1.97
N ARG A 45 15.26 -23.15 1.89
CA ARG A 45 14.29 -23.31 0.79
C ARG A 45 14.33 -22.18 -0.24
N LEU A 46 14.82 -21.00 0.12
CA LEU A 46 14.89 -19.86 -0.79
C LEU A 46 16.31 -19.73 -1.35
N ALA A 47 16.40 -19.65 -2.67
CA ALA A 47 17.63 -19.27 -3.35
C ALA A 47 18.05 -17.83 -2.95
N PRO A 48 19.35 -17.48 -3.04
CA PRO A 48 19.82 -16.13 -2.66
C PRO A 48 19.04 -14.98 -3.33
N ARG A 49 18.65 -15.15 -4.59
CA ARG A 49 17.84 -14.17 -5.32
C ARG A 49 16.44 -13.98 -4.74
N GLU A 50 15.84 -15.06 -4.24
CA GLU A 50 14.52 -15.01 -3.61
C GLU A 50 14.60 -14.34 -2.23
N GLN A 51 15.71 -14.53 -1.51
CA GLN A 51 15.97 -13.81 -0.26
C GLN A 51 16.12 -12.30 -0.49
N GLU A 52 16.81 -11.89 -1.55
CA GLU A 52 16.93 -10.48 -1.96
C GLU A 52 15.58 -9.87 -2.37
N LEU A 53 14.74 -10.64 -3.07
CA LEU A 53 13.38 -10.24 -3.42
C LEU A 53 12.49 -10.11 -2.18
N HIS A 54 12.62 -11.02 -1.19
CA HIS A 54 11.92 -10.92 0.08
C HIS A 54 12.33 -9.67 0.85
N LEU A 55 13.63 -9.36 0.89
CA LEU A 55 14.13 -8.13 1.48
C LEU A 55 13.58 -6.89 0.77
N SER A 56 13.49 -6.93 -0.56
CA SER A 56 12.89 -5.85 -1.36
C SER A 56 11.40 -5.67 -1.03
N ALA A 57 10.66 -6.78 -0.84
CA ALA A 57 9.26 -6.75 -0.43
C ALA A 57 9.09 -6.12 0.97
N ILE A 58 9.95 -6.49 1.93
CA ILE A 58 9.98 -5.89 3.27
C ILE A 58 10.22 -4.38 3.18
N VAL A 59 11.22 -3.93 2.39
CA VAL A 59 11.52 -2.51 2.23
C VAL A 59 10.32 -1.75 1.66
N LEU A 60 9.65 -2.30 0.65
CA LEU A 60 8.44 -1.70 0.08
C LEU A 60 7.31 -1.57 1.11
N VAL A 61 7.08 -2.60 1.93
CA VAL A 61 6.09 -2.56 3.01
C VAL A 61 6.47 -1.52 4.07
N VAL A 62 7.74 -1.43 4.46
CA VAL A 62 8.22 -0.41 5.41
C VAL A 62 8.04 1.00 4.85
N VAL A 63 8.33 1.22 3.57
CA VAL A 63 8.08 2.50 2.88
C VAL A 63 6.58 2.81 2.89
N ALA A 64 5.71 1.83 2.62
CA ALA A 64 4.27 2.01 2.69
C ALA A 64 3.81 2.43 4.10
N ILE A 65 4.34 1.79 5.16
CA ILE A 65 4.06 2.17 6.56
C ILE A 65 4.50 3.60 6.83
N ALA A 66 5.73 3.97 6.45
CA ALA A 66 6.27 5.30 6.68
C ALA A 66 5.41 6.38 6.00
N LEU A 67 5.04 6.16 4.72
CA LEU A 67 4.17 7.06 3.97
C LEU A 67 2.77 7.16 4.58
N LEU A 68 2.18 6.04 5.02
CA LEU A 68 0.84 5.99 5.61
C LEU A 68 0.78 6.65 7.00
N MET A 69 1.85 6.56 7.79
CA MET A 69 1.92 7.19 9.12
C MET A 69 2.26 8.69 9.06
N THR A 70 2.87 9.15 7.95
CA THR A 70 3.30 10.55 7.79
C THR A 70 2.16 11.57 7.97
N PRO A 71 0.94 11.40 7.41
CA PRO A 71 -0.16 12.33 7.63
C PRO A 71 -0.53 12.53 9.10
N ALA A 72 -0.54 11.44 9.89
CA ALA A 72 -0.84 11.53 11.33
C ALA A 72 0.27 12.28 12.10
N ALA A 73 1.54 12.05 11.73
CA ALA A 73 2.67 12.77 12.30
C ALA A 73 2.64 14.26 11.92
N LEU A 74 2.39 14.56 10.64
CA LEU A 74 2.30 15.92 10.12
C LEU A 74 1.17 16.70 10.77
N HIS A 75 -0.03 16.11 10.85
CA HIS A 75 -1.17 16.73 11.53
C HIS A 75 -0.84 17.03 12.99
N ARG A 76 -0.25 16.06 13.71
CA ARG A 76 0.05 16.24 15.15
C ARG A 76 1.18 17.23 15.43
N GLN A 77 2.15 17.39 14.53
CA GLN A 77 3.33 18.24 14.73
C GLN A 77 3.22 19.63 14.11
N ALA A 78 2.64 19.76 12.92
CA ALA A 78 2.60 21.00 12.16
C ALA A 78 1.24 21.69 12.18
N GLU A 79 0.14 20.94 12.16
CA GLU A 79 -1.23 21.48 12.01
C GLU A 79 -2.23 20.90 13.06
N PRO A 80 -1.91 20.86 14.37
CA PRO A 80 -2.71 20.09 15.34
C PRO A 80 -4.12 20.64 15.61
N ARG A 81 -4.45 21.84 15.15
CA ARG A 81 -5.74 22.52 15.31
C ARG A 81 -6.28 23.09 14.01
N GLU A 82 -5.67 22.74 12.88
CA GLU A 82 -5.99 23.32 11.58
C GLU A 82 -6.43 22.21 10.63
N ALA A 83 -7.51 22.45 9.91
CA ALA A 83 -7.91 21.64 8.77
C ALA A 83 -7.65 22.47 7.52
N THR A 84 -6.70 22.06 6.70
CA THR A 84 -6.29 22.81 5.50
C THR A 84 -6.38 21.95 4.24
N ASP A 85 -6.75 22.56 3.11
CA ASP A 85 -6.73 21.88 1.79
C ASP A 85 -5.31 21.41 1.42
N ARG A 86 -4.30 22.15 1.90
CA ARG A 86 -2.89 21.80 1.71
C ARG A 86 -2.54 20.51 2.44
N PHE A 87 -2.98 20.34 3.68
CA PHE A 87 -2.82 19.10 4.42
C PHE A 87 -3.54 17.96 3.69
N LEU A 88 -4.82 18.14 3.35
CA LEU A 88 -5.62 17.10 2.70
C LEU A 88 -4.96 16.62 1.40
N SER A 89 -4.56 17.55 0.53
CA SER A 89 -3.90 17.21 -0.74
C SER A 89 -2.54 16.55 -0.55
N SER A 90 -1.76 16.94 0.46
CA SER A 90 -0.47 16.32 0.78
C SER A 90 -0.64 14.92 1.36
N ALA A 91 -1.58 14.76 2.29
CA ALA A 91 -1.93 13.49 2.91
C ALA A 91 -2.48 12.49 1.89
N SER A 92 -3.35 12.92 0.96
CA SER A 92 -3.82 12.07 -0.13
C SER A 92 -2.67 11.61 -1.03
N ARG A 93 -1.68 12.46 -1.35
CA ARG A 93 -0.52 12.05 -2.16
C ARG A 93 0.34 11.02 -1.44
N LEU A 94 0.55 11.18 -0.13
CA LEU A 94 1.28 10.22 0.70
C LEU A 94 0.56 8.88 0.76
N LEU A 95 -0.76 8.89 1.02
CA LEU A 95 -1.60 7.69 1.03
C LEU A 95 -1.55 6.97 -0.32
N LEU A 96 -1.75 7.68 -1.43
CA LEU A 96 -1.67 7.11 -2.77
C LEU A 96 -0.28 6.55 -3.09
N SER A 97 0.79 7.18 -2.61
CA SER A 97 2.16 6.67 -2.79
C SER A 97 2.39 5.40 -1.95
N ALA A 98 1.85 5.35 -0.72
CA ALA A 98 1.89 4.18 0.14
C ALA A 98 1.21 2.98 -0.52
N MET A 99 0.07 3.21 -1.19
CA MET A 99 -0.65 2.16 -1.92
C MET A 99 0.21 1.56 -3.05
N VAL A 100 0.96 2.37 -3.81
CA VAL A 100 1.86 1.82 -4.86
C VAL A 100 2.95 0.93 -4.26
N ALA A 101 3.59 1.40 -3.18
CA ALA A 101 4.61 0.62 -2.48
C ALA A 101 4.04 -0.70 -1.93
N LEU A 102 2.85 -0.65 -1.31
CA LEU A 102 2.16 -1.82 -0.79
C LEU A 102 1.80 -2.83 -1.90
N ALA A 103 1.29 -2.37 -3.03
CA ALA A 103 1.01 -3.25 -4.18
C ALA A 103 2.27 -4.00 -4.64
N GLY A 104 3.40 -3.30 -4.69
CA GLY A 104 4.69 -3.90 -5.04
C GLY A 104 5.14 -4.95 -4.03
N GLY A 105 5.08 -4.63 -2.73
CA GLY A 105 5.44 -5.54 -1.65
C GLY A 105 4.62 -6.84 -1.67
N ILE A 106 3.28 -6.72 -1.74
CA ILE A 106 2.38 -7.87 -1.81
C ILE A 106 2.64 -8.71 -3.07
N SER A 107 2.86 -8.06 -4.22
CA SER A 107 3.10 -8.79 -5.47
C SER A 107 4.41 -9.57 -5.44
N LEU A 108 5.45 -9.04 -4.81
CA LEU A 108 6.71 -9.76 -4.57
C LEU A 108 6.53 -10.93 -3.60
N ASP A 109 5.79 -10.74 -2.51
CA ASP A 109 5.50 -11.85 -1.58
C ASP A 109 4.75 -12.98 -2.29
N VAL A 110 3.76 -12.66 -3.13
CA VAL A 110 3.02 -13.66 -3.91
C VAL A 110 3.92 -14.34 -4.93
N PHE A 111 4.81 -13.60 -5.61
CA PHE A 111 5.80 -14.19 -6.49
C PHE A 111 6.63 -15.26 -5.76
N LEU A 112 7.14 -14.94 -4.56
CA LEU A 112 7.99 -15.83 -3.78
C LEU A 112 7.24 -17.09 -3.36
N VAL A 113 6.02 -16.94 -2.84
CA VAL A 113 5.19 -18.08 -2.42
C VAL A 113 4.85 -18.97 -3.62
N LEU A 114 4.47 -18.40 -4.75
CA LEU A 114 4.17 -19.17 -5.96
C LEU A 114 5.39 -19.87 -6.51
N ASN A 115 6.55 -19.21 -6.57
CA ASN A 115 7.77 -19.81 -7.09
C ASN A 115 8.22 -20.97 -6.21
N MET A 116 8.10 -20.83 -4.88
CA MET A 116 8.40 -21.88 -3.91
C MET A 116 7.49 -23.11 -4.06
N VAL A 117 6.23 -22.93 -4.44
CA VAL A 117 5.26 -24.03 -4.60
C VAL A 117 5.36 -24.67 -5.98
N LEU A 118 5.36 -23.84 -7.03
CA LEU A 118 5.25 -24.27 -8.43
C LEU A 118 6.59 -24.62 -9.06
N HIS A 119 7.70 -24.12 -8.50
CA HIS A 119 9.05 -24.25 -9.06
C HIS A 119 9.15 -23.73 -10.51
N ASP A 120 8.28 -22.78 -10.89
CA ASP A 120 8.20 -22.17 -12.21
C ASP A 120 8.19 -20.63 -12.07
N SER A 121 9.34 -20.03 -12.35
CA SER A 121 9.52 -18.58 -12.23
C SER A 121 8.80 -17.78 -13.31
N ALA A 122 8.56 -18.37 -14.49
CA ALA A 122 7.85 -17.68 -15.56
C ALA A 122 6.37 -17.55 -15.21
N LEU A 123 5.74 -18.65 -14.77
CA LEU A 123 4.35 -18.64 -14.33
C LEU A 123 4.15 -17.78 -13.08
N SER A 124 5.03 -17.92 -12.08
CA SER A 124 4.96 -17.13 -10.85
C SER A 124 5.13 -15.63 -11.12
N GLY A 125 6.06 -15.28 -12.01
CA GLY A 125 6.26 -13.89 -12.46
C GLY A 125 5.06 -13.33 -13.20
N ALA A 126 4.42 -14.12 -14.07
CA ALA A 126 3.23 -13.71 -14.79
C ALA A 126 2.06 -13.43 -13.83
N VAL A 127 1.82 -14.31 -12.85
CA VAL A 127 0.75 -14.11 -11.86
C VAL A 127 1.01 -12.87 -11.00
N ALA A 128 2.25 -12.70 -10.51
CA ALA A 128 2.62 -11.52 -9.73
C ALA A 128 2.46 -10.22 -10.53
N ALA A 129 2.84 -10.22 -11.81
CA ALA A 129 2.66 -9.07 -12.69
C ALA A 129 1.16 -8.75 -12.92
N VAL A 130 0.32 -9.77 -13.13
CA VAL A 130 -1.12 -9.61 -13.27
C VAL A 130 -1.74 -9.06 -11.98
N LEU A 131 -1.34 -9.55 -10.82
CA LEU A 131 -1.82 -9.03 -9.53
C LEU A 131 -1.38 -7.58 -9.29
N PHE A 132 -0.13 -7.26 -9.60
CA PHE A 132 0.35 -5.88 -9.52
C PHE A 132 -0.44 -4.95 -10.45
N ALA A 133 -0.68 -5.38 -11.69
CA ALA A 133 -1.50 -4.65 -12.64
C ALA A 133 -2.95 -4.50 -12.13
N LEU A 134 -3.52 -5.55 -11.52
CA LEU A 134 -4.87 -5.51 -10.94
C LEU A 134 -4.95 -4.47 -9.81
N PHE A 135 -3.97 -4.44 -8.90
CA PHE A 135 -3.92 -3.39 -7.87
C PHE A 135 -3.86 -1.99 -8.49
N LEU A 136 -2.99 -1.80 -9.49
CA LEU A 136 -2.89 -0.50 -10.15
C LEU A 136 -4.18 -0.11 -10.88
N LEU A 137 -4.84 -1.07 -11.52
CA LEU A 137 -6.11 -0.83 -12.21
C LEU A 137 -7.20 -0.45 -11.21
N LEU A 138 -7.38 -1.21 -10.14
CA LEU A 138 -8.44 -0.98 -9.17
C LEU A 138 -8.22 0.27 -8.32
N TRP A 139 -6.99 0.56 -7.91
CA TRP A 139 -6.70 1.69 -7.03
C TRP A 139 -6.48 3.00 -7.77
N PHE A 140 -6.06 2.95 -9.04
CA PHE A 140 -5.65 4.15 -9.77
C PHE A 140 -6.43 4.36 -11.06
N ALA A 141 -6.55 3.34 -11.92
CA ALA A 141 -7.24 3.51 -13.20
C ALA A 141 -8.75 3.67 -13.01
N TYR A 142 -9.37 2.80 -12.20
CA TYR A 142 -10.80 2.81 -11.95
C TYR A 142 -11.30 4.11 -11.30
N PRO A 143 -10.72 4.62 -10.20
CA PRO A 143 -11.19 5.88 -9.60
C PRO A 143 -10.98 7.10 -10.51
N ARG A 144 -9.89 7.12 -11.31
CA ARG A 144 -9.66 8.19 -12.29
C ARG A 144 -10.69 8.14 -13.43
N ALA A 145 -11.02 6.95 -13.92
CA ALA A 145 -12.06 6.76 -14.94
C ALA A 145 -13.44 7.15 -14.42
N TYR A 146 -13.77 6.76 -13.19
CA TYR A 146 -15.00 7.15 -12.51
C TYR A 146 -15.11 8.68 -12.36
N ARG A 147 -14.04 9.35 -11.92
CA ARG A 147 -14.02 10.81 -11.85
C ARG A 147 -14.16 11.48 -13.23
N ALA A 148 -13.62 10.88 -14.28
CA ALA A 148 -13.71 11.43 -15.63
C ALA A 148 -15.13 11.27 -16.22
N SER A 149 -15.84 10.18 -15.92
CA SER A 149 -17.22 9.98 -16.38
C SER A 149 -18.20 10.91 -15.65
N SER A 150 -18.03 11.14 -14.34
CA SER A 150 -18.86 12.08 -13.57
C SER A 150 -18.67 13.55 -13.94
N ARG A 151 -17.64 13.91 -14.71
CA ARG A 151 -17.47 15.28 -15.26
C ARG A 151 -18.17 15.49 -16.61
N ARG A 152 -18.65 14.40 -17.24
CA ARG A 152 -19.35 14.45 -18.54
C ARG A 152 -20.87 14.44 -18.40
N GLN A 153 -21.39 14.21 -17.20
CA GLN A 153 -22.80 14.33 -16.82
C GLN A 153 -23.00 15.66 -16.09
#